data_AF-A0A2D6X7N3-F1
#
_entry.id   AF-A0A2D6X7N3-F1
#
_cell.length_a   1.000
_cell.length_b   1.000
_cell.length_c   1.000
_cell.angle_alpha   90.00
_cell.angle_beta   90.00
_cell.angle_gamma   90.00
#
_symmetry.space_group_name_H-M   'P 1'
#
loop_
_entity.id
_entity.type
_entity.pdbx_description
1 polymer ?
#
loop_
_entity_poly.entity_id
_entity_poly.type
_entity_poly.pdbx_seq_one_letter_code
_entity_poly.pdbx_strand_id
1 'polypeptide(L)'
;MIITANKWFKAEFKTYLEMVIKAAMAKQGITVMGEAGEDILIAYVNRGRWIVKCECGGGERAWEEGYVMCQSCFNSGYGHKLRRSVFPGERKGIEALMEVRPLENRNANIGESVSDLRRENREHEKELLEIK
;
A
#
# COMPACT_ATOMS: atom_id res chain seq x y z
N MET A 1 2.46 15.46 -0.69
CA MET A 1 2.56 14.45 0.37
C MET A 1 1.88 13.16 -0.03
N ILE A 2 2.67 12.10 -0.21
CA ILE A 2 2.19 10.71 -0.34
C ILE A 2 1.91 10.15 1.05
N ILE A 3 0.78 9.45 1.20
CA ILE A 3 0.24 9.06 2.51
C ILE A 3 0.37 7.55 2.73
N THR A 4 0.96 7.17 3.88
CA THR A 4 0.96 5.79 4.40
C THR A 4 -0.18 5.57 5.39
N ALA A 5 -0.39 4.31 5.79
CA ALA A 5 -1.43 3.96 6.75
C ALA A 5 -1.23 4.66 8.11
N ASN A 6 0.00 4.72 8.61
CA ASN A 6 0.34 5.38 9.88
C ASN A 6 -0.10 6.85 9.89
N LYS A 7 0.19 7.59 8.81
CA LYS A 7 -0.23 8.99 8.65
C LYS A 7 -1.74 9.14 8.53
N TRP A 8 -2.40 8.22 7.81
CA TRP A 8 -3.84 8.28 7.58
C TRP A 8 -4.64 7.98 8.86
N PHE A 9 -4.31 6.88 9.54
CA PHE A 9 -5.01 6.44 10.74
C PHE A 9 -4.50 7.11 12.02
N LYS A 10 -3.36 7.80 11.95
CA LYS A 10 -2.69 8.42 13.11
C LYS A 10 -2.47 7.43 14.25
N ALA A 11 -2.05 6.22 13.90
CA ALA A 11 -1.83 5.11 14.81
C ALA A 11 -0.73 4.20 14.26
N GLU A 12 -0.22 3.30 15.10
CA GLU A 12 0.64 2.19 14.71
C GLU A 12 -0.20 0.99 14.25
N PHE A 13 0.39 0.12 13.42
CA PHE A 13 -0.25 -1.08 12.90
C PHE A 13 -0.76 -1.98 14.02
N LYS A 14 0.00 -2.15 15.10
CA LYS A 14 -0.42 -2.97 16.25
C LYS A 14 -1.74 -2.48 16.85
N THR A 15 -1.89 -1.17 17.04
CA THR A 15 -3.12 -0.58 17.57
C THR A 15 -4.29 -0.82 16.61
N TYR A 16 -4.07 -0.59 15.32
CA TYR A 16 -5.08 -0.82 14.29
C TYR A 16 -5.49 -2.31 14.19
N LEU A 17 -4.53 -3.21 14.29
CA LEU A 17 -4.73 -4.65 14.30
C LEU A 17 -5.64 -5.09 15.46
N GLU A 18 -5.33 -4.64 16.68
CA GLU A 18 -6.12 -5.01 17.85
C GLU A 18 -7.53 -4.41 17.81
N MET A 19 -7.66 -3.13 17.47
CA MET A 19 -8.92 -2.41 17.61
C MET A 19 -9.87 -2.57 16.42
N VAL A 20 -9.32 -2.70 15.21
CA VAL A 20 -10.12 -2.68 13.97
C VAL A 20 -10.12 -4.06 13.34
N ILE A 21 -8.95 -4.61 13.05
CA ILE A 21 -8.82 -5.83 12.26
C ILE A 21 -9.40 -7.03 13.01
N LYS A 22 -8.96 -7.28 14.25
CA LYS A 22 -9.45 -8.43 15.04
C LYS A 22 -10.94 -8.34 15.32
N ALA A 23 -11.45 -7.15 15.59
CA ALA A 23 -12.88 -6.94 15.78
C ALA A 23 -13.68 -7.26 14.50
N ALA A 24 -13.17 -6.87 13.33
CA ALA A 24 -13.80 -7.17 12.03
C ALA A 24 -13.72 -8.67 11.68
N MET A 25 -12.57 -9.32 11.93
CA MET A 25 -12.39 -10.77 11.75
C MET A 25 -13.36 -11.57 12.62
N ALA A 26 -13.47 -11.21 13.91
CA ALA A 26 -14.37 -11.89 14.85
C ALA A 26 -15.85 -11.80 14.41
N LYS A 27 -16.28 -10.67 13.84
CA LYS A 27 -17.63 -10.52 13.26
C LYS A 27 -17.89 -11.46 12.08
N GLN A 28 -16.85 -11.92 11.39
CA GLN A 28 -16.94 -12.93 10.32
C GLN A 28 -16.68 -14.36 10.82
N GLY A 29 -16.60 -14.58 12.13
CA GLY A 29 -16.34 -15.91 12.71
C GLY A 29 -14.89 -16.36 12.59
N ILE A 30 -13.97 -15.47 12.19
CA ILE A 30 -12.54 -15.77 12.10
C ILE A 30 -11.91 -15.44 13.45
N THR A 31 -11.60 -16.47 14.23
CA THR A 31 -11.13 -16.33 15.62
C THR A 31 -9.63 -16.54 15.79
N VAL A 32 -8.95 -17.09 14.78
CA VAL A 32 -7.52 -17.36 14.80
C VAL A 32 -6.85 -16.65 13.64
N MET A 33 -5.85 -15.84 13.97
CA MET A 33 -4.93 -15.26 13.02
C MET A 33 -3.65 -16.10 13.04
N GLY A 34 -3.26 -16.65 11.90
CA GLY A 34 -2.05 -17.45 11.83
C GLY A 34 -0.77 -16.60 11.90
N GLU A 35 0.36 -17.25 12.15
CA GLU A 35 1.68 -16.61 12.16
C GLU A 35 2.03 -15.98 10.81
N ALA A 36 2.79 -14.87 10.83
CA ALA A 36 3.20 -14.19 9.62
C ALA A 36 4.08 -15.10 8.76
N GLY A 37 3.68 -15.33 7.51
CA GLY A 37 4.45 -16.14 6.58
C GLY A 37 5.61 -15.38 5.92
N GLU A 38 6.36 -16.08 5.07
CA GLU A 38 7.59 -15.53 4.49
C GLU A 38 7.35 -14.61 3.29
N ASP A 39 6.26 -14.80 2.54
CA ASP A 39 5.91 -14.01 1.36
C ASP A 39 5.87 -12.51 1.66
N ILE A 40 6.57 -11.74 0.81
CA ILE A 40 6.68 -10.30 0.92
C ILE A 40 5.89 -9.64 -0.19
N LEU A 41 4.97 -8.76 0.18
CA LEU A 41 4.25 -7.90 -0.75
C LEU A 41 4.99 -6.58 -0.95
N ILE A 42 5.02 -6.08 -2.19
CA ILE A 42 5.68 -4.81 -2.51
C ILE A 42 4.64 -3.71 -2.53
N ALA A 43 4.86 -2.67 -1.72
CA ALA A 43 4.03 -1.47 -1.73
C ALA A 43 4.29 -0.65 -3.00
N TYR A 44 3.26 0.01 -3.50
CA TYR A 44 3.30 0.85 -4.69
C TYR A 44 2.42 2.09 -4.48
N VAL A 45 2.55 3.11 -5.33
CA VAL A 45 1.77 4.35 -5.17
C VAL A 45 0.52 4.29 -6.04
N ASN A 46 -0.63 4.53 -5.42
CA ASN A 46 -1.89 4.71 -6.13
C ASN A 46 -2.63 5.95 -5.63
N ARG A 47 -2.86 6.90 -6.54
CA ARG A 47 -3.50 8.19 -6.27
C ARG A 47 -2.97 8.87 -5.01
N GLY A 48 -1.64 8.95 -4.90
CA GLY A 48 -0.97 9.63 -3.80
C GLY A 48 -0.93 8.85 -2.48
N ARG A 49 -1.21 7.54 -2.48
CA ARG A 49 -1.16 6.69 -1.30
C ARG A 49 -0.24 5.51 -1.55
N TRP A 50 0.59 5.17 -0.57
CA TRP A 50 1.25 3.88 -0.59
C TRP A 50 0.25 2.80 -0.26
N ILE A 51 0.10 1.83 -1.16
CA ILE A 51 -0.82 0.71 -1.00
C ILE A 51 -0.15 -0.62 -1.30
N VAL A 52 -0.72 -1.69 -0.76
CA VAL A 52 -0.38 -3.08 -1.00
C VAL A 52 -1.60 -3.77 -1.60
N LYS A 53 -1.39 -4.58 -2.64
CA LYS A 53 -2.45 -5.32 -3.33
C LYS A 53 -2.58 -6.73 -2.75
N CYS A 54 -3.80 -7.11 -2.41
CA CYS A 54 -4.17 -8.48 -2.10
C CYS A 54 -4.65 -9.21 -3.36
N GLU A 55 -4.43 -10.52 -3.42
CA GLU A 55 -4.89 -11.42 -4.48
C GLU A 55 -6.41 -11.41 -4.67
N CYS A 56 -7.19 -11.05 -3.64
CA CYS A 56 -8.64 -10.88 -3.75
C CYS A 56 -9.07 -9.61 -4.52
N GLY A 57 -8.11 -8.78 -4.96
CA GLY A 57 -8.36 -7.49 -5.59
C GLY A 57 -8.43 -6.31 -4.61
N GLY A 58 -8.42 -6.58 -3.29
CA GLY A 58 -8.37 -5.54 -2.26
C GLY A 58 -7.05 -4.75 -2.28
N GLY A 59 -7.13 -3.47 -1.92
CA GLY A 59 -5.98 -2.57 -1.79
C GLY A 59 -5.93 -1.94 -0.41
N GLU A 60 -4.88 -2.24 0.34
CA GLU A 60 -4.70 -1.70 1.70
C GLU A 60 -3.63 -0.63 1.72
N ARG A 61 -3.75 0.37 2.60
CA ARG A 61 -2.65 1.31 2.81
C ARG A 61 -1.45 0.58 3.40
N ALA A 62 -0.27 0.86 2.89
CA ALA A 62 0.97 0.29 3.40
C ALA A 62 1.31 0.88 4.77
N TRP A 63 1.65 0.01 5.72
CA TRP A 63 2.13 0.36 7.06
C TRP A 63 3.66 0.43 7.07
N GLU A 64 4.22 1.36 7.84
CA GLU A 64 5.67 1.53 8.03
C GLU A 64 6.31 0.30 8.69
N GLU A 65 5.55 -0.37 9.55
CA GLU A 65 5.94 -1.57 10.30
C GLU A 65 6.04 -2.81 9.42
N GLY A 66 5.63 -2.73 8.16
CA GLY A 66 5.83 -3.78 7.17
C GLY A 66 4.89 -4.98 7.32
N TYR A 67 3.68 -4.76 7.83
CA TYR A 67 2.64 -5.79 7.92
C TYR A 67 1.34 -5.34 7.24
N VAL A 68 0.61 -6.33 6.72
CA VAL A 68 -0.70 -6.09 6.11
C VAL A 68 -1.69 -7.21 6.40
N MET A 69 -2.93 -6.81 6.69
CA MET A 69 -4.10 -7.66 6.69
C MET A 69 -5.16 -7.02 5.80
N CYS A 70 -5.56 -7.71 4.73
CA CYS A 70 -6.63 -7.23 3.86
C CYS A 70 -7.94 -7.11 4.62
N GLN A 71 -8.61 -5.96 4.55
CA GLN A 71 -9.92 -5.77 5.20
C GLN A 71 -11.07 -6.39 4.41
N SER A 72 -10.85 -6.78 3.16
CA SER A 72 -11.89 -7.42 2.33
C SER A 72 -11.97 -8.93 2.54
N CYS A 73 -10.83 -9.62 2.61
CA CYS A 73 -10.80 -11.09 2.74
C CYS A 73 -10.02 -11.58 3.96
N PHE A 74 -9.42 -10.69 4.74
CA PHE A 74 -8.53 -11.03 5.84
C PHE A 74 -7.42 -11.99 5.42
N ASN A 75 -6.83 -11.77 4.24
CA ASN A 75 -5.80 -12.64 3.64
C ASN A 75 -6.25 -14.12 3.60
N SER A 76 -7.50 -14.41 3.24
CA SER A 76 -8.02 -15.78 3.20
C SER A 76 -7.23 -16.70 2.26
N GLY A 77 -6.78 -16.18 1.11
CA GLY A 77 -5.88 -16.88 0.19
C GLY A 77 -4.51 -17.21 0.78
N TYR A 78 -4.17 -16.58 1.91
CA TYR A 78 -2.96 -16.83 2.70
C TYR A 78 -3.29 -17.36 4.11
N GLY A 79 -4.44 -18.02 4.26
CA GLY A 79 -4.84 -18.71 5.49
C GLY A 79 -5.05 -17.79 6.70
N HIS A 80 -5.51 -16.55 6.47
CA HIS A 80 -5.74 -15.55 7.51
C HIS A 80 -4.50 -15.17 8.34
N LYS A 81 -3.32 -15.32 7.73
CA LYS A 81 -2.05 -14.92 8.31
C LYS A 81 -1.75 -13.45 7.99
N LEU A 82 -1.05 -12.77 8.90
CA LEU A 82 -0.41 -11.51 8.57
C LEU A 82 0.59 -11.74 7.42
N ARG A 83 0.67 -10.78 6.51
CA ARG A 83 1.68 -10.78 5.45
C ARG A 83 2.68 -9.68 5.68
N ARG A 84 3.93 -9.93 5.29
CA ARG A 84 4.95 -8.88 5.29
C ARG A 84 4.77 -8.01 4.06
N SER A 85 5.07 -6.73 4.22
CA SER A 85 5.14 -5.78 3.11
C SER A 85 6.36 -4.89 3.24
N VAL A 86 6.95 -4.52 2.11
CA VAL A 86 8.09 -3.59 2.09
C VAL A 86 7.83 -2.46 1.10
N PHE A 87 8.42 -1.31 1.38
CA PHE A 87 8.54 -0.23 0.41
C PHE A 87 9.70 -0.53 -0.55
N PRO A 88 9.62 -0.07 -1.81
CA PRO A 88 10.75 -0.17 -2.72
C PRO A 88 11.96 0.64 -2.20
N GLY A 89 13.18 0.20 -2.51
CA GLY A 89 14.41 0.85 -2.02
C GLY A 89 14.53 2.33 -2.42
N GLU A 90 13.97 2.71 -3.58
CA GLU A 90 13.97 4.09 -4.08
C GLU A 90 12.77 4.92 -3.60
N ARG A 91 12.13 4.53 -2.49
CA ARG A 91 10.90 5.17 -1.96
C ARG A 91 10.91 6.70 -2.03
N LYS A 92 11.95 7.35 -1.51
CA LYS A 92 12.06 8.82 -1.48
C LYS A 92 12.08 9.44 -2.88
N GLY A 93 12.74 8.77 -3.83
CA GLY A 93 12.79 9.23 -5.22
C GLY A 93 11.43 9.10 -5.91
N ILE A 94 10.72 8.00 -5.67
CA ILE A 94 9.35 7.81 -6.14
C ILE A 94 8.43 8.89 -5.55
N GLU A 95 8.47 9.11 -4.23
CA GLU A 95 7.66 10.13 -3.55
C GLU A 95 7.87 11.52 -4.15
N ALA A 96 9.13 11.93 -4.37
CA ALA A 96 9.45 13.22 -4.98
C ALA A 96 8.85 13.40 -6.38
N LEU A 97 8.90 12.35 -7.22
CA LEU A 97 8.30 12.39 -8.56
C LEU A 97 6.76 12.39 -8.51
N MET A 98 6.17 11.71 -7.53
CA MET A 98 4.72 11.71 -7.37
C MET A 98 4.21 13.06 -6.86
N GLU A 99 4.96 13.78 -6.04
CA GLU A 99 4.51 15.06 -5.48
C GLU A 99 4.30 16.14 -6.54
N VAL A 100 5.05 16.09 -7.65
CA VAL A 100 4.88 17.04 -8.77
C VAL A 100 3.68 16.71 -9.67
N ARG A 101 3.19 15.47 -9.67
CA ARG A 101 1.99 15.08 -10.44
C ARG A 101 0.72 15.60 -9.74
N PRO A 102 -0.35 15.97 -10.50
CA PRO A 102 -1.70 16.12 -9.96
C PRO A 102 -2.16 14.84 -9.26
N LEU A 103 -3.03 14.95 -8.24
CA LEU A 103 -3.34 13.86 -7.32
C LEU A 103 -3.86 12.59 -8.04
N GLU A 104 -4.71 12.78 -9.04
CA GLU A 104 -5.28 11.75 -9.91
C GLU A 104 -4.22 10.95 -10.67
N ASN A 105 -3.07 11.57 -10.96
CA ASN A 105 -1.97 11.01 -11.74
C ASN A 105 -0.81 10.51 -10.87
N ARG A 106 -0.90 10.62 -9.54
CA ARG A 106 0.10 10.13 -8.59
C ARG A 106 0.08 8.61 -8.47
N ASN A 107 0.56 7.93 -9.51
CA ASN A 107 0.64 6.47 -9.56
C ASN A 107 2.07 6.04 -9.88
N ALA A 108 2.54 5.03 -9.17
CA ALA A 108 3.76 4.29 -9.47
C ALA A 108 3.46 2.81 -9.24
N ASN A 109 3.51 2.01 -10.29
CA ASN A 109 3.20 0.58 -10.28
C ASN A 109 4.28 -0.23 -9.57
N ILE A 110 3.93 -1.48 -9.24
CA ILE A 110 4.88 -2.42 -8.63
C ILE A 110 6.04 -2.65 -9.60
N GLY A 111 7.26 -2.43 -9.13
CA GLY A 111 8.48 -2.66 -9.89
C GLY A 111 8.98 -1.47 -10.72
N GLU A 112 8.23 -0.36 -10.79
CA GLU A 112 8.70 0.83 -11.50
C GLU A 112 9.84 1.52 -10.75
N SER A 113 10.95 1.76 -11.45
CA SER A 113 12.10 2.50 -10.93
C SER A 113 11.89 4.01 -11.02
N VAL A 114 12.71 4.78 -10.30
CA VAL A 114 12.77 6.24 -10.48
C VAL A 114 13.11 6.60 -11.93
N SER A 115 13.94 5.81 -12.61
CA SER A 115 14.27 6.04 -14.02
C SER A 115 13.08 5.83 -14.96
N ASP A 116 12.25 4.81 -14.70
CA ASP A 116 11.04 4.56 -15.50
C ASP A 116 10.04 5.71 -15.33
N LEU A 117 9.78 6.12 -14.08
CA LEU A 117 8.86 7.23 -13.78
C LEU A 117 9.34 8.56 -14.37
N ARG A 118 10.65 8.80 -14.40
CA ARG A 118 11.23 9.97 -15.08
C ARG A 118 11.05 9.90 -16.58
N ARG A 119 11.19 8.72 -17.19
CA ARG A 119 10.94 8.53 -18.63
C ARG A 119 9.47 8.78 -18.94
N GLU A 120 8.57 8.17 -18.18
CA GLU A 120 7.12 8.35 -18.31
C GLU A 120 6.71 9.83 -18.21
N ASN A 121 7.23 10.56 -17.21
CA ASN A 121 6.97 12.01 -17.06
C ASN A 121 7.41 12.83 -18.28
N ARG A 122 8.47 12.43 -18.99
CA ARG A 122 8.93 13.13 -20.20
C ARG A 122 8.10 12.77 -21.42
N GLU A 123 7.72 11.51 -21.55
CA GLU A 123 6.94 10.99 -22.69
C GLU A 123 5.47 11.44 -22.63
N HIS A 124 4.94 11.66 -21.42
CA HIS A 124 3.54 12.00 -21.14
C HIS A 124 3.40 13.26 -20.28
N GLU A 125 4.24 14.26 -20.51
CA GLU A 125 4.29 15.49 -19.70
C GLU A 125 2.92 16.18 -19.59
N LYS A 126 2.21 16.32 -20.72
CA LYS A 126 0.90 16.99 -20.78
C LYS A 126 -0.19 16.19 -20.06
N GLU A 127 -0.16 14.87 -20.12
CA GLU A 127 -1.17 14.04 -19.46
C GLU A 127 -0.92 13.91 -17.95
N LEU A 128 0.34 13.88 -17.53
CA LEU A 128 0.73 13.53 -16.16
C LEU A 128 1.08 14.72 -15.28
N LEU A 129 1.50 15.86 -15.85
CA LEU A 129 1.98 17.03 -15.08
C LEU A 129 1.08 18.25 -15.24
N GLU A 130 0.44 18.43 -16.38
CA GLU A 130 -0.51 19.53 -16.59
C GLU A 130 -1.90 19.15 -16.07
N ILE A 131 -2.49 20.00 -15.22
CA ILE A 131 -3.88 19.87 -14.77
C ILE A 131 -4.76 20.36 -15.94
N LYS A 132 -5.68 19.51 -16.42
CA LYS A 132 -6.76 19.97 -17.30
C LYS A 132 -7.87 20.65 -16.51
#